data_AF-A0A1F9XNQ1-F1
#
_entry.id   AF-A0A1F9XNQ1-F1
#
_cell.length_a   1.000
_cell.length_b   1.000
_cell.length_c   1.000
_cell.angle_alpha   90.00
_cell.angle_beta   90.00
_cell.angle_gamma   90.00
#
_symmetry.space_group_name_H-M   'P 1'
#
loop_
_entity.id
_entity.type
_entity.pdbx_description
1 polymer ?
#
loop_
_entity_poly.entity_id
_entity_poly.type
_entity_poly.pdbx_seq_one_letter_code
_entity_poly.pdbx_strand_id
1 'polypeptide(L)'
;MGTNMRNVDADPVFEIKPWANSKWYAGLLLMGVFFLYRGIKLGFSLLQVWHFPILPSILCIDYLLLGVGLMKRKYWARMLAFVSSPFIFLFTLFLLQKYPRAAHRSSVYVLAVMAVATFIYLLIPQVEEEFAQGRPPVKRRDNLAPPPRQIPLTLKLSAICGNKFMLMSWLSIGFVFCGIAYMLRKAGVCVERGMPMGFAAVWLSLWLFFLGVIGYMAGRLTHWILSSDLRLLEQGMLSLAILKSQKKIDLRHGGGPLFHLVFEYEVNGKKFHTWMDTPYAVRLLDETKEPIIYDPQKPGNSLLLDELPAHVELDDTGNLKHRYPFMGFVYLMIPFGTLVCMTYITLR
;
A
#
# COMPACT_ATOMS: atom_id res chain seq x y z
N MET A 1 -21.60 35.02 29.10
CA MET A 1 -20.75 34.04 29.82
C MET A 1 -19.61 33.65 28.90
N GLY A 2 -18.47 34.34 29.00
CA GLY A 2 -17.27 34.00 28.26
C GLY A 2 -16.58 32.84 28.95
N THR A 3 -16.61 31.66 28.36
CA THR A 3 -15.74 30.57 28.79
C THR A 3 -14.31 30.97 28.47
N ASN A 4 -13.54 31.31 29.51
CA ASN A 4 -12.09 31.44 29.46
C ASN A 4 -11.53 30.17 28.81
N MET A 5 -11.15 30.26 27.54
CA MET A 5 -10.27 29.28 26.93
C MET A 5 -8.97 29.37 27.72
N ARG A 6 -8.73 28.39 28.60
CA ARG A 6 -7.41 28.19 29.19
C ARG A 6 -6.42 28.19 28.04
N ASN A 7 -5.41 29.07 28.12
CA ASN A 7 -4.15 28.84 27.42
C ASN A 7 -3.75 27.41 27.76
N VAL A 8 -3.89 26.53 26.77
CA VAL A 8 -3.29 25.22 26.82
C VAL A 8 -1.83 25.53 26.59
N ASP A 9 -1.08 25.63 27.69
CA ASP A 9 0.38 25.66 27.63
C ASP A 9 0.80 24.52 26.72
N ALA A 10 1.42 24.86 25.59
CA ALA A 10 1.87 23.89 24.63
C ALA A 10 2.82 22.95 25.38
N ASP A 11 2.37 21.72 25.63
CA ASP A 11 3.20 20.68 26.24
C ASP A 11 4.54 20.68 25.47
N PRO A 12 5.68 20.68 26.18
CA PRO A 12 6.98 20.70 25.53
C PRO A 12 7.00 19.58 24.49
N VAL A 13 7.35 19.93 23.25
CA VAL A 13 7.42 19.01 22.11
C VAL A 13 8.22 17.80 22.57
N PHE A 14 7.52 16.72 22.92
CA PHE A 14 8.16 15.51 23.40
C PHE A 14 8.99 15.00 22.22
N GLU A 15 10.30 15.11 22.37
CA GLU A 15 11.27 14.52 21.46
C GLU A 15 10.89 13.04 21.36
N ILE A 16 10.28 12.67 20.23
CA ILE A 16 9.73 11.33 20.03
C ILE A 16 10.92 10.38 20.13
N LYS A 17 11.05 9.69 21.27
CA LYS A 17 12.14 8.75 21.49
C LYS A 17 12.10 7.74 20.33
N PRO A 18 13.17 7.59 19.53
CA PRO A 18 13.21 6.73 18.34
C PRO A 18 13.12 5.21 18.63
N TRP A 19 12.71 4.83 19.84
CA TRP A 19 12.80 3.48 20.40
C TRP A 19 11.47 2.73 20.40
N ALA A 20 10.37 3.37 20.00
CA ALA A 20 9.01 2.88 20.26
C ALA A 20 8.49 1.72 19.39
N ASN A 21 9.30 1.08 18.53
CA ASN A 21 8.83 -0.10 17.76
C ASN A 21 9.85 -1.25 17.70
N SER A 22 10.40 -1.64 18.86
CA SER A 22 11.40 -2.72 18.98
C SER A 22 10.94 -4.09 18.45
N LYS A 23 9.64 -4.42 18.57
CA LYS A 23 9.09 -5.72 18.15
C LYS A 23 9.06 -5.88 16.63
N TRP A 24 8.70 -4.83 15.90
CA TRP A 24 8.72 -4.83 14.42
C TRP A 24 10.14 -4.94 13.88
N TYR A 25 11.08 -4.25 14.53
CA TYR A 25 12.48 -4.31 14.15
C TYR A 25 13.08 -5.72 14.37
N ALA A 26 12.70 -6.41 15.43
CA ALA A 26 13.11 -7.81 15.64
C ALA A 26 12.65 -8.72 14.48
N GLY A 27 11.41 -8.54 14.00
CA GLY A 27 10.90 -9.26 12.82
C GLY A 27 11.69 -8.96 11.54
N LEU A 28 11.94 -7.67 11.26
CA LEU A 28 12.78 -7.24 10.13
C LEU A 28 14.20 -7.81 10.20
N LEU A 29 14.80 -7.83 11.39
CA LEU A 29 16.17 -8.30 11.60
C LEU A 29 16.25 -9.82 11.45
N LEU A 30 15.30 -10.57 12.03
CA LEU A 30 15.17 -12.02 11.81
C LEU A 30 15.04 -12.35 10.32
N MET A 31 14.24 -11.58 9.59
CA MET A 31 14.06 -11.77 8.15
C MET A 31 15.32 -11.40 7.37
N GLY A 32 15.99 -10.29 7.70
CA GLY A 32 17.28 -9.92 7.11
C GLY A 32 18.35 -10.99 7.31
N VAL A 33 18.48 -11.53 8.52
CA VAL A 33 19.38 -12.66 8.85
C VAL A 33 19.01 -13.90 8.06
N PHE A 34 17.72 -14.20 7.92
CA PHE A 34 17.25 -15.32 7.12
C PHE A 34 17.67 -15.19 5.65
N PHE A 35 17.43 -14.03 5.03
CA PHE A 35 17.86 -13.76 3.64
C PHE A 35 19.38 -13.88 3.49
N LEU A 36 20.14 -13.34 4.44
CA LEU A 36 21.60 -13.40 4.43
C LEU A 36 22.10 -14.85 4.52
N TYR A 37 21.54 -15.64 5.45
CA TYR A 37 21.84 -17.07 5.58
C TYR A 37 21.57 -17.83 4.28
N ARG A 38 20.44 -17.54 3.62
CA ARG A 38 20.07 -18.19 2.35
C ARG A 38 20.97 -17.77 1.20
N GLY A 39 21.31 -16.48 1.09
CA GLY A 39 22.28 -15.98 0.12
C GLY A 39 23.63 -16.66 0.29
N ILE A 40 24.16 -16.71 1.52
CA ILE A 40 25.42 -17.39 1.84
C ILE A 40 25.36 -18.88 1.48
N LYS A 41 24.31 -19.59 1.89
CA LYS A 41 24.14 -21.02 1.60
C LYS A 41 24.09 -21.28 0.09
N LEU A 42 23.35 -20.46 -0.66
CA LEU A 42 23.27 -20.56 -2.11
C LEU A 42 24.62 -20.28 -2.77
N GLY A 43 25.36 -19.27 -2.28
CA GLY A 43 26.72 -18.96 -2.71
C GLY A 43 27.68 -20.13 -2.50
N PHE A 44 27.66 -20.78 -1.33
CA PHE A 44 28.46 -21.98 -1.08
C PHE A 44 28.11 -23.13 -2.02
N SER A 45 26.83 -23.36 -2.29
CA SER A 45 26.41 -24.38 -3.26
C SER A 45 26.87 -24.04 -4.68
N LEU A 46 26.90 -22.76 -5.06
CA LEU A 46 27.42 -22.32 -6.36
C LEU A 46 28.93 -22.51 -6.47
N LEU A 47 29.69 -22.27 -5.40
CA LEU A 47 31.14 -22.52 -5.38
C LEU A 47 31.49 -24.01 -5.55
N GLN A 48 30.62 -24.92 -5.09
CA GLN A 48 30.82 -26.36 -5.25
C GLN A 48 30.55 -26.87 -6.67
N VAL A 49 29.74 -26.14 -7.45
CA VAL A 49 29.43 -26.50 -8.83
C VAL A 49 30.36 -25.70 -9.73
N TRP A 50 31.27 -26.38 -10.42
CA TRP A 50 32.28 -25.74 -11.29
C TRP A 50 31.70 -24.87 -12.43
N HIS A 51 30.40 -25.01 -12.71
CA HIS A 51 29.67 -24.15 -13.62
C HIS A 51 28.76 -23.23 -12.80
N PHE A 52 28.91 -21.92 -12.96
CA PHE A 52 28.05 -20.91 -12.33
C PHE A 52 26.82 -20.66 -13.20
N PRO A 53 25.67 -21.31 -12.94
CA PRO A 53 24.45 -20.94 -13.62
C PRO A 53 24.12 -19.47 -13.28
N ILE A 54 23.88 -18.65 -14.31
CA ILE A 54 23.64 -17.21 -14.19
C ILE A 54 22.48 -16.93 -13.21
N LEU A 55 21.43 -17.73 -13.28
CA LEU A 55 20.17 -17.48 -12.58
C LEU A 55 20.27 -17.67 -11.05
N PRO A 56 20.84 -18.78 -10.52
CA PRO A 56 21.17 -18.89 -9.11
C PRO A 56 22.14 -17.82 -8.60
N SER A 57 23.07 -17.35 -9.43
CA SER A 57 23.99 -16.27 -9.06
C SER A 57 23.24 -14.95 -8.85
N ILE A 58 22.30 -14.61 -9.75
CA ILE A 58 21.42 -13.43 -9.59
C ILE A 58 20.63 -13.52 -8.28
N LEU A 59 20.02 -14.67 -7.99
CA LEU A 59 19.27 -14.89 -6.74
C LEU A 59 20.15 -14.80 -5.50
N CYS A 60 21.38 -15.30 -5.57
CA CYS A 60 22.34 -15.22 -4.48
C CYS A 60 22.65 -13.75 -4.15
N ILE A 61 22.95 -12.96 -5.17
CA ILE A 61 23.24 -11.52 -5.02
C ILE A 61 22.01 -10.80 -4.45
N ASP A 62 20.82 -11.09 -4.98
CA ASP A 62 19.59 -10.45 -4.53
C ASP A 62 19.30 -10.76 -3.06
N TYR A 63 19.41 -12.03 -2.63
CA TYR A 63 19.24 -12.40 -1.21
C TYR A 63 20.26 -11.73 -0.28
N LEU A 64 21.51 -11.57 -0.71
CA LEU A 64 22.53 -10.88 0.09
C LEU A 64 22.23 -9.39 0.21
N LEU A 65 21.87 -8.74 -0.91
CA LEU A 65 21.50 -7.32 -0.94
C LEU A 65 20.26 -7.04 -0.08
N LEU A 66 19.26 -7.91 -0.17
CA LEU A 66 18.06 -7.85 0.67
C LEU A 66 18.38 -8.06 2.16
N GLY A 67 19.20 -9.06 2.50
CA GLY A 67 19.59 -9.34 3.88
C GLY A 67 20.31 -8.14 4.53
N VAL A 68 21.34 -7.62 3.86
CA VAL A 68 22.10 -6.44 4.33
C VAL A 68 21.21 -5.21 4.39
N GLY A 69 20.40 -5.00 3.36
CA GLY A 69 19.53 -3.84 3.23
C GLY A 69 18.44 -3.78 4.30
N LEU A 70 17.79 -4.91 4.60
CA LEU A 70 16.80 -5.03 5.67
C LEU A 70 17.43 -4.82 7.06
N MET A 71 18.61 -5.41 7.31
CA MET A 71 19.34 -5.20 8.57
C MET A 71 19.76 -3.74 8.77
N LYS A 72 20.19 -3.05 7.70
CA LYS A 72 20.57 -1.63 7.75
C LYS A 72 19.40 -0.66 7.60
N ARG A 73 18.16 -1.15 7.55
CA ARG A 73 16.93 -0.36 7.36
C ARG A 73 16.98 0.54 6.11
N LYS A 74 17.69 0.14 5.06
CA LYS A 74 17.84 0.98 3.87
C LYS A 74 16.61 0.89 2.97
N TYR A 75 16.13 2.05 2.52
CA TYR A 75 14.98 2.19 1.63
C TYR A 75 15.03 1.36 0.35
N TRP A 76 16.19 1.36 -0.30
CA TRP A 76 16.39 0.65 -1.56
C TRP A 76 16.20 -0.87 -1.42
N ALA A 77 16.41 -1.43 -0.23
CA ALA A 77 16.18 -2.84 0.04
C ALA A 77 14.69 -3.22 0.00
N ARG A 78 13.81 -2.30 0.38
CA ARG A 78 12.35 -2.49 0.31
C ARG A 78 11.88 -2.46 -1.13
N MET A 79 12.35 -1.48 -1.90
CA MET A 79 12.07 -1.41 -3.35
C MET A 79 12.64 -2.62 -4.09
N LEU A 80 13.86 -3.04 -3.75
CA LEU A 80 14.47 -4.23 -4.31
C LEU A 80 13.62 -5.47 -3.99
N ALA A 81 13.18 -5.65 -2.73
CA ALA A 81 12.34 -6.77 -2.34
C ALA A 81 11.01 -6.78 -3.09
N PHE A 82 10.40 -5.61 -3.27
CA PHE A 82 9.15 -5.43 -3.99
C PHE A 82 9.30 -5.74 -5.48
N VAL A 83 10.37 -5.23 -6.12
CA VAL A 83 10.63 -5.41 -7.54
C VAL A 83 11.11 -6.83 -7.86
N SER A 84 11.93 -7.45 -7.01
CA SER A 84 12.48 -8.78 -7.26
C SER A 84 11.50 -9.90 -6.93
N SER A 85 10.57 -9.66 -5.99
CA SER A 85 9.50 -10.59 -5.58
C SER A 85 8.82 -11.33 -6.75
N PRO A 86 8.25 -10.64 -7.76
CA PRO A 86 7.57 -11.31 -8.87
C PRO A 86 8.53 -12.20 -9.68
N PHE A 87 9.77 -11.78 -9.88
CA PHE A 87 10.78 -12.56 -10.61
C PHE A 87 11.20 -13.81 -9.83
N ILE A 88 11.41 -13.70 -8.51
CA ILE A 88 11.73 -14.83 -7.64
C ILE A 88 10.58 -15.84 -7.66
N PHE A 89 9.33 -15.36 -7.62
CA PHE A 89 8.14 -16.20 -7.69
C PHE A 89 8.03 -16.93 -9.03
N LEU A 90 8.11 -16.22 -10.15
CA LEU A 90 8.05 -16.81 -11.50
C LEU A 90 9.16 -17.83 -11.72
N PHE A 91 10.39 -17.52 -11.29
CA PHE A 91 11.50 -18.46 -11.38
C PHE A 91 11.27 -19.71 -10.54
N THR A 92 10.64 -19.57 -9.37
CA THR A 92 10.32 -20.72 -8.53
C THR A 92 9.24 -21.59 -9.15
N LEU A 93 8.21 -21.00 -9.77
CA LEU A 93 7.24 -21.75 -10.55
C LEU A 93 7.91 -22.53 -11.68
N PHE A 94 8.87 -21.90 -12.38
CA PHE A 94 9.66 -22.55 -13.42
C PHE A 94 10.47 -23.73 -12.88
N LEU A 95 11.17 -23.56 -11.75
CA LEU A 95 11.89 -24.65 -11.09
C LEU A 95 10.95 -25.76 -10.62
N LEU A 96 9.73 -25.42 -10.20
CA LEU A 96 8.71 -26.37 -9.82
C LEU A 96 8.33 -27.30 -10.96
N GLN A 97 8.16 -26.72 -12.13
CA GLN A 97 7.82 -27.44 -13.35
C GLN A 97 8.98 -28.34 -13.79
N LYS A 98 10.22 -27.88 -13.70
CA LYS A 98 11.39 -28.60 -14.20
C LYS A 98 11.89 -29.70 -13.24
N TYR A 99 11.76 -29.52 -11.93
CA TYR A 99 12.35 -30.41 -10.91
C TYR A 99 11.37 -30.77 -9.78
N PRO A 100 10.26 -31.48 -10.05
CA PRO A 100 9.14 -31.63 -9.11
C PRO A 100 9.52 -32.24 -7.74
N ARG A 101 10.50 -33.14 -7.69
CA ARG A 101 10.95 -33.78 -6.43
C ARG A 101 11.79 -32.85 -5.53
N ALA A 102 12.65 -32.01 -6.13
CA ALA A 102 13.46 -31.03 -5.40
C ALA A 102 12.66 -29.75 -5.09
N ALA A 103 11.68 -29.46 -5.95
CA ALA A 103 10.88 -28.26 -5.92
C ALA A 103 9.92 -28.17 -4.73
N HIS A 104 9.35 -29.29 -4.30
CA HIS A 104 8.35 -29.29 -3.22
C HIS A 104 8.92 -28.77 -1.88
N ARG A 105 10.23 -28.93 -1.65
CA ARG A 105 10.93 -28.41 -0.47
C ARG A 105 11.47 -26.99 -0.66
N SER A 106 11.41 -26.41 -1.86
CA SER A 106 11.94 -25.06 -2.13
C SER A 106 10.83 -24.05 -2.41
N SER A 107 9.69 -24.49 -2.95
CA SER A 107 8.55 -23.65 -3.27
C SER A 107 7.76 -23.15 -2.07
N VAL A 108 7.56 -23.99 -1.05
CA VAL A 108 6.93 -23.58 0.21
C VAL A 108 7.71 -22.45 0.86
N TYR A 109 9.05 -22.48 0.76
CA TYR A 109 9.92 -21.44 1.32
C TYR A 109 9.89 -20.16 0.50
N VAL A 110 9.86 -20.23 -0.84
CA VAL A 110 9.75 -19.01 -1.65
C VAL A 110 8.37 -18.38 -1.50
N LEU A 111 7.29 -19.16 -1.44
CA LEU A 111 5.94 -18.66 -1.15
C LEU A 111 5.88 -17.99 0.22
N ALA A 112 6.51 -18.57 1.24
CA ALA A 112 6.63 -17.96 2.57
C ALA A 112 7.47 -16.66 2.52
N VAL A 113 8.60 -16.66 1.81
CA VAL A 113 9.48 -15.49 1.68
C VAL A 113 8.79 -14.36 0.90
N MET A 114 8.05 -14.68 -0.14
CA MET A 114 7.22 -13.77 -0.92
C MET A 114 6.10 -13.18 -0.08
N ALA A 115 5.35 -14.03 0.61
CA ALA A 115 4.28 -13.61 1.51
C ALA A 115 4.84 -12.68 2.60
N VAL A 116 5.98 -13.02 3.20
CA VAL A 116 6.57 -12.20 4.26
C VAL A 116 7.25 -10.93 3.70
N ALA A 117 7.91 -10.95 2.55
CA ALA A 117 8.48 -9.74 1.93
C ALA A 117 7.39 -8.75 1.52
N THR A 118 6.28 -9.26 0.99
CA THR A 118 5.08 -8.48 0.66
C THR A 118 4.42 -7.93 1.93
N PHE A 119 4.30 -8.77 2.97
CA PHE A 119 3.78 -8.39 4.29
C PHE A 119 4.66 -7.30 4.95
N ILE A 120 5.98 -7.44 4.86
CA ILE A 120 6.98 -6.45 5.31
C ILE A 120 6.81 -5.13 4.56
N TYR A 121 6.66 -5.17 3.23
CA TYR A 121 6.48 -3.96 2.43
C TYR A 121 5.17 -3.23 2.77
N LEU A 122 4.09 -3.97 3.02
CA LEU A 122 2.75 -3.41 3.19
C LEU A 122 2.40 -3.01 4.63
N LEU A 123 3.06 -3.60 5.64
CA LEU A 123 2.76 -3.32 7.04
C LEU A 123 3.76 -2.41 7.76
N ILE A 124 4.90 -2.04 7.17
CA ILE A 124 5.81 -1.09 7.82
C ILE A 124 5.28 0.33 7.63
N PRO A 125 4.75 0.99 8.68
CA PRO A 125 4.32 2.36 8.62
C PRO A 125 5.53 3.23 8.93
N GLN A 126 6.36 3.56 7.95
CA GLN A 126 7.50 4.47 8.17
C GLN A 126 7.84 5.37 6.99
N VAL A 127 7.36 5.03 5.78
CA VAL A 127 7.61 5.87 4.60
C VAL A 127 6.81 7.18 4.74
N GLU A 128 5.56 7.11 5.18
CA GLU A 128 4.74 8.30 5.43
C GLU A 128 5.26 9.13 6.60
N GLU A 129 5.80 8.52 7.66
CA GLU A 129 6.30 9.23 8.84
C GLU A 129 7.59 10.00 8.52
N GLU A 130 8.57 9.36 7.86
CA GLU A 130 9.81 10.02 7.46
C GLU A 130 9.58 11.06 6.34
N PHE A 131 8.65 10.82 5.41
CA PHE A 131 8.25 11.85 4.44
C PHE A 131 7.39 12.96 5.03
N ALA A 132 6.65 12.71 6.12
CA ALA A 132 5.92 13.74 6.84
C ALA A 132 6.88 14.66 7.60
N GLN A 133 7.95 14.12 8.19
CA GLN A 133 8.96 14.91 8.92
C GLN A 133 9.85 15.77 8.00
N GLY A 134 10.06 15.34 6.75
CA GLY A 134 10.91 16.04 5.79
C GLY A 134 10.19 17.02 4.85
N ARG A 135 8.91 17.34 5.06
CA ARG A 135 8.23 18.30 4.18
C ARG A 135 8.74 19.71 4.46
N PRO A 136 9.22 20.44 3.44
CA PRO A 136 9.37 21.88 3.59
C PRO A 136 7.98 22.47 3.91
N PRO A 137 7.90 23.54 4.72
CA PRO A 137 6.64 24.22 4.98
C PRO A 137 5.96 24.51 3.64
N VAL A 138 4.73 24.04 3.48
CA VAL A 138 3.99 24.20 2.24
C VAL A 138 3.79 25.70 2.06
N LYS A 139 4.40 26.27 1.03
CA LYS A 139 4.19 27.69 0.71
C LYS A 139 2.69 27.87 0.51
N ARG A 140 2.07 28.79 1.23
CA ARG A 140 0.64 29.09 1.20
C ARG A 140 0.12 29.07 -0.23
N ARG A 141 -0.81 28.16 -0.52
CA ARG A 141 -1.46 28.05 -1.83
C ARG A 141 -2.93 28.39 -1.69
N ASP A 142 -3.16 29.67 -1.45
CA ASP A 142 -4.49 30.28 -1.40
C ASP A 142 -5.22 30.20 -2.77
N ASN A 143 -4.52 29.73 -3.82
CA ASN A 143 -5.01 29.65 -5.19
C ASN A 143 -5.11 28.18 -5.64
N LEU A 144 -6.19 27.48 -5.29
CA LEU A 144 -6.58 26.30 -6.08
C LEU A 144 -7.12 26.75 -7.44
N ALA A 145 -6.86 25.97 -8.49
CA ALA A 145 -7.51 26.18 -9.77
C ALA A 145 -9.05 26.13 -9.61
N PRO A 146 -9.81 26.93 -10.37
CA PRO A 146 -11.27 26.88 -10.31
C PRO A 146 -11.78 25.51 -10.80
N PRO A 147 -12.89 24.99 -10.23
CA PRO A 147 -13.53 23.78 -10.77
C PRO A 147 -14.18 24.08 -12.15
N PRO A 148 -14.25 23.09 -13.07
CA PRO A 148 -13.75 21.72 -12.94
C PRO A 148 -12.22 21.64 -13.08
N ARG A 149 -11.56 21.03 -12.10
CA ARG A 149 -10.11 20.87 -12.11
C ARG A 149 -9.71 19.66 -12.93
N GLN A 150 -8.63 19.78 -13.69
CA GLN A 150 -8.06 18.65 -14.38
C GLN A 150 -7.25 17.79 -13.40
N ILE A 151 -7.79 16.62 -13.05
CA ILE A 151 -7.05 15.63 -12.26
C ILE A 151 -6.21 14.78 -13.22
N PRO A 152 -4.87 14.74 -13.07
CA PRO A 152 -4.03 13.93 -13.95
C PRO A 152 -4.36 12.45 -13.81
N LEU A 153 -4.30 11.72 -14.93
CA LEU A 153 -4.59 10.28 -14.98
C LEU A 153 -3.79 9.49 -13.94
N THR A 154 -2.56 9.91 -13.68
CA THR A 154 -1.65 9.27 -12.72
C THR A 154 -2.16 9.38 -11.28
N LEU A 155 -2.80 10.49 -10.92
CA LEU A 155 -3.47 10.64 -9.64
C LEU A 155 -4.73 9.79 -9.57
N LYS A 156 -5.53 9.75 -10.66
CA LYS A 156 -6.71 8.87 -10.75
C LYS A 156 -6.30 7.40 -10.56
N LEU A 157 -5.26 6.96 -11.26
CA LEU A 157 -4.70 5.60 -11.13
C LEU A 157 -4.12 5.34 -9.74
N SER A 158 -3.46 6.31 -9.11
CA SER A 158 -2.97 6.18 -7.73
C SER A 158 -4.11 6.04 -6.72
N ALA A 159 -5.18 6.82 -6.87
CA ALA A 159 -6.36 6.71 -6.01
C ALA A 159 -7.06 5.34 -6.16
N ILE A 160 -7.14 4.82 -7.39
CA ILE A 160 -7.75 3.51 -7.68
C ILE A 160 -6.84 2.37 -7.21
N CYS A 161 -5.62 2.32 -7.72
CA CYS A 161 -4.74 1.16 -7.60
C CYS A 161 -3.76 1.26 -6.42
N GLY A 162 -3.47 2.47 -5.91
CA GLY A 162 -2.48 2.70 -4.87
C GLY A 162 -2.97 2.46 -3.44
N ASN A 163 -4.28 2.21 -3.25
CA ASN A 163 -4.81 1.85 -1.95
C ASN A 163 -4.18 0.52 -1.46
N LYS A 164 -3.57 0.53 -0.26
CA LYS A 164 -2.91 -0.64 0.34
C LYS A 164 -3.84 -1.87 0.37
N PHE A 165 -5.13 -1.68 0.65
CA PHE A 165 -6.13 -2.74 0.62
C PHE A 165 -6.33 -3.32 -0.79
N MET A 166 -6.38 -2.46 -1.80
CA MET A 166 -6.54 -2.88 -3.19
C MET A 166 -5.30 -3.64 -3.68
N LEU A 167 -4.10 -3.16 -3.36
CA LEU A 167 -2.85 -3.85 -3.66
C LEU A 167 -2.80 -5.23 -3.00
N MET A 168 -3.18 -5.33 -1.72
CA MET A 168 -3.28 -6.62 -1.02
C MET A 168 -4.31 -7.54 -1.63
N SER A 169 -5.45 -7.00 -2.07
CA SER A 169 -6.49 -7.78 -2.73
C SER A 169 -5.98 -8.38 -4.02
N TRP A 170 -5.32 -7.61 -4.88
CA TRP A 170 -4.74 -8.10 -6.13
C TRP A 170 -3.70 -9.19 -5.92
N LEU A 171 -2.81 -9.03 -4.94
CA LEU A 171 -1.81 -10.04 -4.62
C LEU A 171 -2.44 -11.32 -4.06
N SER A 172 -3.47 -11.19 -3.22
CA SER A 172 -4.23 -12.33 -2.70
C SER A 172 -4.96 -13.07 -3.81
N ILE A 173 -5.59 -12.34 -4.75
CA ILE A 173 -6.22 -12.90 -5.95
C ILE A 173 -5.18 -13.65 -6.80
N GLY A 174 -4.00 -13.06 -7.02
CA GLY A 174 -2.87 -13.68 -7.70
C GLY A 174 -2.45 -15.01 -7.07
N PHE A 175 -2.23 -15.01 -5.76
CA PHE A 175 -1.82 -16.18 -5.00
C PHE A 175 -2.87 -17.29 -5.05
N VAL A 176 -4.13 -16.94 -4.76
CA VAL A 176 -5.25 -17.86 -4.77
C VAL A 176 -5.35 -18.48 -6.16
N PHE A 177 -5.33 -17.67 -7.22
CA PHE A 177 -5.38 -18.17 -8.60
C PHE A 177 -4.23 -19.11 -8.96
N CYS A 178 -3.00 -18.79 -8.60
CA CYS A 178 -1.87 -19.68 -8.88
C CYS A 178 -2.06 -21.05 -8.18
N GLY A 179 -2.55 -21.04 -6.94
CA GLY A 179 -2.93 -22.25 -6.22
C GLY A 179 -4.04 -23.03 -6.94
N ILE A 180 -5.07 -22.33 -7.42
CA ILE A 180 -6.17 -22.93 -8.21
C ILE A 180 -5.62 -23.59 -9.46
N ALA A 181 -4.89 -22.86 -10.29
CA ALA A 181 -4.47 -23.33 -11.59
C ALA A 181 -3.55 -24.55 -11.46
N TYR A 182 -2.69 -24.56 -10.43
CA TYR A 182 -1.91 -25.73 -10.07
C TYR A 182 -2.78 -26.93 -9.67
N MET A 183 -3.82 -26.71 -8.86
CA MET A 183 -4.74 -27.77 -8.43
C MET A 183 -5.64 -28.27 -9.58
N LEU A 184 -6.13 -27.38 -10.45
CA LEU A 184 -6.89 -27.74 -11.65
C LEU A 184 -6.05 -28.57 -12.62
N ARG A 185 -4.77 -28.23 -12.79
CA ARG A 185 -3.85 -29.05 -13.58
C ARG A 185 -3.72 -30.46 -13.01
N LYS A 186 -3.59 -30.60 -11.69
CA LYS A 186 -3.62 -31.92 -11.03
C LYS A 186 -4.96 -32.61 -11.17
N ALA A 187 -6.06 -31.88 -11.07
CA ALA A 187 -7.41 -32.41 -11.25
C ALA A 187 -7.61 -32.92 -12.68
N GLY A 188 -7.11 -32.23 -13.70
CA GLY A 188 -7.10 -32.70 -15.09
C GLY A 188 -6.37 -34.04 -15.24
N VAL A 189 -5.17 -34.15 -14.64
CA VAL A 189 -4.43 -35.43 -14.57
C VAL A 189 -5.24 -36.50 -13.83
N CYS A 190 -6.04 -36.13 -12.83
CA CYS A 190 -6.90 -37.07 -12.10
C CYS A 190 -8.20 -37.41 -12.85
N VAL A 191 -8.72 -36.52 -13.71
CA VAL A 191 -9.86 -36.77 -14.61
C VAL A 191 -9.42 -37.73 -15.72
N GLU A 192 -8.22 -37.54 -16.28
CA GLU A 192 -7.58 -38.53 -17.16
C GLU A 192 -7.44 -39.91 -16.47
N ARG A 193 -7.36 -39.93 -15.13
CA ARG A 193 -7.33 -41.15 -14.30
C ARG A 193 -8.72 -41.61 -13.81
N GLY A 194 -9.81 -41.06 -14.36
CA GLY A 194 -11.16 -41.53 -14.10
C GLY A 194 -11.88 -40.91 -12.89
N MET A 195 -11.49 -39.71 -12.44
CA MET A 195 -12.29 -39.01 -11.43
C MET A 195 -13.70 -38.64 -11.93
N PRO A 196 -14.72 -38.69 -11.05
CA PRO A 196 -16.10 -38.37 -11.42
C PRO A 196 -16.25 -36.89 -11.77
N MET A 197 -16.83 -36.64 -12.95
CA MET A 197 -17.01 -35.31 -13.56
C MET A 197 -17.74 -34.30 -12.65
N GLY A 198 -18.62 -34.78 -11.75
CA GLY A 198 -19.36 -33.95 -10.81
C GLY A 198 -18.47 -33.19 -9.81
N PHE A 199 -17.33 -33.78 -9.40
CA PHE A 199 -16.39 -33.11 -8.50
C PHE A 199 -15.75 -31.89 -9.17
N ALA A 200 -15.34 -32.02 -10.44
CA ALA A 200 -14.74 -30.91 -11.19
C ALA A 200 -15.71 -29.74 -11.41
N ALA A 201 -16.98 -30.04 -11.69
CA ALA A 201 -18.01 -29.02 -11.93
C ALA A 201 -18.35 -28.21 -10.66
N VAL A 202 -18.57 -28.90 -9.53
CA VAL A 202 -18.78 -28.23 -8.23
C VAL A 202 -17.59 -27.33 -7.89
N TRP A 203 -16.39 -27.81 -8.20
CA TRP A 203 -15.18 -27.07 -7.91
C TRP A 203 -15.01 -25.82 -8.78
N LEU A 204 -15.21 -25.93 -10.09
CA LEU A 204 -15.20 -24.76 -10.99
C LEU A 204 -16.26 -23.72 -10.61
N SER A 205 -17.46 -24.15 -10.21
CA SER A 205 -18.55 -23.27 -9.79
C SER A 205 -18.20 -22.46 -8.54
N LEU A 206 -17.62 -23.10 -7.52
CA LEU A 206 -17.15 -22.42 -6.32
C LEU A 206 -16.12 -21.33 -6.66
N TRP A 207 -15.27 -21.56 -7.66
CA TRP A 207 -14.26 -20.57 -8.09
C TRP A 207 -14.84 -19.36 -8.80
N LEU A 208 -15.75 -19.57 -9.75
CA LEU A 208 -16.45 -18.48 -10.41
C LEU A 208 -17.20 -17.61 -9.39
N PHE A 209 -17.76 -18.25 -8.36
CA PHE A 209 -18.36 -17.54 -7.22
C PHE A 209 -17.34 -16.68 -6.46
N PHE A 210 -16.20 -17.23 -6.03
CA PHE A 210 -15.18 -16.46 -5.31
C PHE A 210 -14.60 -15.31 -6.13
N LEU A 211 -14.31 -15.53 -7.42
CA LEU A 211 -13.85 -14.47 -8.33
C LEU A 211 -14.92 -13.38 -8.51
N GLY A 212 -16.19 -13.77 -8.66
CA GLY A 212 -17.32 -12.85 -8.75
C GLY A 212 -17.46 -11.99 -7.48
N VAL A 213 -17.38 -12.60 -6.30
CA VAL A 213 -17.47 -11.90 -5.01
C VAL A 213 -16.31 -10.94 -4.83
N ILE A 214 -15.07 -11.38 -5.06
CA ILE A 214 -13.89 -10.52 -4.89
C ILE A 214 -13.91 -9.37 -5.90
N GLY A 215 -14.21 -9.66 -7.17
CA GLY A 215 -14.34 -8.63 -8.21
C GLY A 215 -15.43 -7.61 -7.90
N TYR A 216 -16.59 -8.07 -7.41
CA TYR A 216 -17.68 -7.20 -6.98
C TYR A 216 -17.29 -6.32 -5.78
N MET A 217 -16.69 -6.90 -4.74
CA MET A 217 -16.29 -6.16 -3.55
C MET A 217 -15.20 -5.14 -3.85
N ALA A 218 -14.20 -5.52 -4.66
CA ALA A 218 -13.17 -4.59 -5.12
C ALA A 218 -13.79 -3.46 -5.95
N GLY A 219 -14.62 -3.79 -6.96
CA GLY A 219 -15.27 -2.79 -7.80
C GLY A 219 -16.17 -1.83 -7.02
N ARG A 220 -16.95 -2.34 -6.06
CA ARG A 220 -17.84 -1.52 -5.22
C ARG A 220 -17.04 -0.61 -4.27
N LEU A 221 -15.97 -1.12 -3.67
CA LEU A 221 -15.12 -0.34 -2.79
C LEU A 221 -14.37 0.73 -3.57
N THR A 222 -13.79 0.38 -4.72
CA THR A 222 -13.16 1.34 -5.63
C THR A 222 -14.17 2.41 -6.04
N HIS A 223 -15.37 2.04 -6.50
CA HIS A 223 -16.39 3.02 -6.88
C HIS A 223 -16.75 3.96 -5.74
N TRP A 224 -16.93 3.43 -4.53
CA TRP A 224 -17.28 4.24 -3.36
C TRP A 224 -16.18 5.26 -3.02
N ILE A 225 -14.92 4.80 -2.88
CA ILE A 225 -13.76 5.68 -2.58
C ILE A 225 -13.53 6.69 -3.71
N LEU A 226 -13.64 6.24 -4.97
CA LEU A 226 -13.31 7.05 -6.13
C LEU A 226 -14.36 8.13 -6.39
N SER A 227 -15.63 7.83 -6.14
CA SER A 227 -16.73 8.76 -6.45
C SER A 227 -16.86 9.91 -5.46
N SER A 228 -16.46 9.75 -4.20
CA SER A 228 -16.51 10.86 -3.23
C SER A 228 -15.31 11.79 -3.38
N ASP A 229 -14.10 11.23 -3.38
CA ASP A 229 -12.89 12.03 -3.17
C ASP A 229 -12.39 12.64 -4.47
N LEU A 230 -12.40 11.88 -5.59
CA LEU A 230 -12.05 12.47 -6.89
C LEU A 230 -13.07 13.52 -7.31
N ARG A 231 -14.36 13.32 -7.01
CA ARG A 231 -15.38 14.33 -7.32
C ARG A 231 -15.14 15.61 -6.52
N LEU A 232 -14.81 15.49 -5.23
CA LEU A 232 -14.41 16.64 -4.43
C LEU A 232 -13.17 17.34 -5.00
N LEU A 233 -12.17 16.58 -5.42
CA LEU A 233 -10.95 17.17 -6.01
C LEU A 233 -11.24 17.87 -7.35
N GLU A 234 -12.14 17.32 -8.15
CA GLU A 234 -12.50 17.83 -9.48
C GLU A 234 -13.44 19.04 -9.40
N GLN A 235 -14.49 18.95 -8.57
CA GLN A 235 -15.60 19.91 -8.55
C GLN A 235 -15.72 20.70 -7.25
N GLY A 236 -15.01 20.31 -6.20
CA GLY A 236 -15.14 20.92 -4.89
C GLY A 236 -14.61 22.35 -4.86
N MET A 237 -15.21 23.18 -4.03
CA MET A 237 -14.83 24.57 -3.84
C MET A 237 -13.83 24.68 -2.67
N LEU A 238 -12.85 25.58 -2.78
CA LEU A 238 -11.92 25.86 -1.69
C LEU A 238 -12.61 26.76 -0.64
N SER A 239 -12.41 26.45 0.63
CA SER A 239 -12.73 27.31 1.77
C SER A 239 -11.60 27.22 2.79
N LEU A 240 -11.73 27.99 3.87
CA LEU A 240 -10.81 27.98 5.00
C LEU A 240 -11.58 27.50 6.24
N ALA A 241 -11.03 26.51 6.92
CA ALA A 241 -11.59 25.94 8.13
C ALA A 241 -10.75 26.34 9.35
N ILE A 242 -11.41 26.54 10.49
CA ILE A 242 -10.77 26.90 11.76
C ILE A 242 -10.92 25.72 12.70
N LEU A 243 -9.83 25.32 13.36
CA LEU A 243 -9.90 24.29 14.38
C LEU A 243 -10.83 24.71 15.53
N LYS A 244 -11.80 23.87 15.85
CA LYS A 244 -12.73 24.06 16.99
C LYS A 244 -12.46 23.16 18.16
N SER A 245 -12.06 21.92 17.88
CA SER A 245 -11.85 20.92 18.93
C SER A 245 -10.67 20.05 18.57
N GLN A 246 -9.86 19.75 19.59
CA GLN A 246 -8.80 18.77 19.55
C GLN A 246 -8.98 17.86 20.76
N LYS A 247 -9.20 16.58 20.50
CA LYS A 247 -9.34 15.56 21.54
C LYS A 247 -8.29 14.49 21.35
N LYS A 248 -7.41 14.34 22.34
CA LYS A 248 -6.47 13.22 22.39
C LYS A 248 -7.23 11.93 22.68
N ILE A 249 -7.02 10.92 21.85
CA ILE A 249 -7.52 9.55 21.97
C ILE A 249 -6.31 8.68 22.34
N ASP A 250 -6.28 8.21 23.59
CA ASP A 250 -5.24 7.30 24.05
C ASP A 250 -5.50 5.89 23.53
N LEU A 251 -4.70 5.47 22.55
CA LEU A 251 -4.73 4.10 22.03
C LEU A 251 -4.07 3.17 23.05
N ARG A 252 -4.83 2.24 23.64
CA ARG A 252 -4.35 1.28 24.66
C ARG A 252 -3.21 0.35 24.19
N HIS A 253 -2.88 0.33 22.89
CA HIS A 253 -2.00 -0.69 22.29
C HIS A 253 -0.65 -0.15 21.78
N GLY A 254 -0.15 0.95 22.32
CA GLY A 254 1.23 1.41 22.02
C GLY A 254 1.43 2.06 20.65
N GLY A 255 0.35 2.33 19.90
CA GLY A 255 0.37 3.37 18.90
C GLY A 255 0.47 4.72 19.62
N GLY A 256 1.25 5.67 19.09
CA GLY A 256 1.32 7.02 19.64
C GLY A 256 -0.06 7.67 19.82
N PRO A 257 -0.14 8.83 20.48
CA PRO A 257 -1.41 9.50 20.69
C PRO A 257 -2.10 9.78 19.35
N LEU A 258 -3.37 9.40 19.24
CA LEU A 258 -4.21 9.77 18.11
C LEU A 258 -4.98 11.03 18.50
N PHE A 259 -5.08 12.01 17.62
CA PHE A 259 -5.84 13.23 17.87
C PHE A 259 -7.05 13.28 16.96
N HIS A 260 -8.22 13.45 17.55
CA HIS A 260 -9.45 13.77 16.87
C HIS A 260 -9.56 15.29 16.75
N LEU A 261 -9.39 15.80 15.53
CA LEU A 261 -9.44 17.21 15.21
C LEU A 261 -10.78 17.51 14.54
N VAL A 262 -11.46 18.57 14.97
CA VAL A 262 -12.70 19.06 14.38
C VAL A 262 -12.49 20.48 13.89
N PHE A 263 -12.71 20.70 12.61
CA PHE A 263 -12.59 22.01 11.96
C PHE A 263 -13.98 22.51 11.55
N GLU A 264 -14.24 23.80 11.79
CA GLU A 264 -15.45 24.49 11.36
C GLU A 264 -15.13 25.41 10.17
N TYR A 265 -15.97 25.39 9.16
CA TYR A 265 -15.92 26.32 8.04
C TYR A 265 -17.33 26.83 7.71
N GLU A 266 -17.41 27.93 6.97
CA GLU A 266 -18.66 28.59 6.63
C GLU A 266 -18.87 28.60 5.12
N VAL A 267 -20.09 28.28 4.70
CA VAL A 267 -20.53 28.33 3.31
C VAL A 267 -21.90 29.01 3.28
N ASN A 268 -22.00 30.16 2.60
CA ASN A 268 -23.24 30.92 2.47
C ASN A 268 -23.94 31.23 3.81
N GLY A 269 -23.19 31.65 4.83
CA GLY A 269 -23.75 31.97 6.16
C GLY A 269 -24.00 30.76 7.06
N LYS A 270 -23.84 29.53 6.55
CA LYS A 270 -24.07 28.30 7.31
C LYS A 270 -22.74 27.64 7.68
N LYS A 271 -22.62 27.27 8.96
CA LYS A 271 -21.46 26.57 9.50
C LYS A 271 -21.55 25.07 9.25
N PHE A 272 -20.43 24.50 8.85
CA PHE A 272 -20.23 23.07 8.62
C PHE A 272 -19.00 22.62 9.39
N HIS A 273 -18.93 21.31 9.67
CA HIS A 273 -17.84 20.71 10.40
C HIS A 273 -17.23 19.58 9.57
N THR A 274 -15.91 19.52 9.57
CA THR A 274 -15.15 18.36 9.11
C THR A 274 -14.32 17.85 10.28
N TRP A 275 -14.05 16.56 10.32
CA TRP A 275 -13.24 15.97 11.38
C TRP A 275 -12.22 15.03 10.77
N MET A 276 -11.11 14.84 11.47
CA MET A 276 -10.09 13.86 11.10
C MET A 276 -9.41 13.28 12.32
N ASP A 277 -8.98 12.03 12.20
CA ASP A 277 -8.15 11.36 13.20
C ASP A 277 -6.72 11.25 12.69
N THR A 278 -5.77 11.83 13.40
CA THR A 278 -4.38 11.90 12.97
C THR A 278 -3.41 11.75 14.14
N PRO A 279 -2.32 10.98 14.00
CA PRO A 279 -1.24 10.96 14.98
C PRO A 279 -0.33 12.21 14.86
N TYR A 280 -0.52 13.04 13.82
CA TYR A 280 0.34 14.18 13.48
C TYR A 280 -0.35 15.53 13.66
N ALA A 281 -0.96 15.75 14.83
CA ALA A 281 -1.71 17.00 15.08
C ALA A 281 -0.86 18.26 14.88
N VAL A 282 0.40 18.25 15.31
CA VAL A 282 1.30 19.42 15.20
C VAL A 282 1.41 19.96 13.78
N ARG A 283 1.29 19.09 12.76
CA ARG A 283 1.39 19.49 11.36
C ARG A 283 0.13 20.17 10.82
N LEU A 284 -1.03 19.94 11.43
CA LEU A 284 -2.32 20.49 11.02
C LEU A 284 -2.74 21.69 11.90
N LEU A 285 -1.80 22.15 12.72
CA LEU A 285 -1.98 23.20 13.72
C LEU A 285 -0.89 24.27 13.57
N ASP A 286 -0.10 24.21 12.50
CA ASP A 286 0.88 25.23 12.17
C ASP A 286 0.20 26.51 11.65
N GLU A 287 -0.99 26.38 11.06
CA GLU A 287 -1.81 27.50 10.59
C GLU A 287 -3.09 27.71 11.42
N THR A 288 -3.54 28.97 11.52
CA THR A 288 -4.82 29.31 12.19
C THR A 288 -6.04 28.90 11.35
N LYS A 289 -5.86 28.76 10.04
CA LYS A 289 -6.90 28.44 9.06
C LYS A 289 -6.39 27.40 8.09
N GLU A 290 -7.04 26.26 8.05
CA GLU A 290 -6.67 25.14 7.18
C GLU A 290 -7.46 25.18 5.86
N PRO A 291 -6.81 24.99 4.69
CA PRO A 291 -7.51 24.88 3.42
C PRO A 291 -8.35 23.61 3.36
N ILE A 292 -9.64 23.78 3.04
CA ILE A 292 -10.60 22.68 2.91
C ILE A 292 -11.28 22.73 1.53
N ILE A 293 -11.46 21.56 0.92
CA ILE A 293 -12.26 21.40 -0.30
C ILE A 293 -13.63 20.84 0.09
N TYR A 294 -14.71 21.50 -0.29
CA TYR A 294 -16.09 21.04 0.00
C TYR A 294 -16.92 20.87 -1.27
N ASP A 295 -17.91 19.98 -1.24
CA ASP A 295 -18.86 19.78 -2.33
C ASP A 295 -19.92 20.90 -2.31
N PRO A 296 -20.02 21.77 -3.34
CA PRO A 296 -20.98 22.87 -3.32
C PRO A 296 -22.45 22.41 -3.27
N GLN A 297 -22.77 21.20 -3.75
CA GLN A 297 -24.13 20.64 -3.70
C GLN A 297 -24.44 19.98 -2.36
N LYS A 298 -23.40 19.51 -1.65
CA LYS A 298 -23.53 18.88 -0.34
C LYS A 298 -22.38 19.35 0.57
N PRO A 299 -22.44 20.57 1.11
CA PRO A 299 -21.29 21.17 1.78
C PRO A 299 -20.72 20.33 2.91
N GLY A 300 -21.54 19.58 3.66
CA GLY A 300 -21.06 18.66 4.68
C GLY A 300 -20.18 17.50 4.19
N ASN A 301 -20.02 17.32 2.88
CA ASN A 301 -18.98 16.48 2.28
C ASN A 301 -17.77 17.36 1.98
N SER A 302 -16.71 17.22 2.78
CA SER A 302 -15.52 18.05 2.69
C SER A 302 -14.27 17.28 3.06
N LEU A 303 -13.12 17.72 2.55
CA LEU A 303 -11.82 17.10 2.73
C LEU A 303 -10.77 18.19 3.01
N LEU A 304 -9.96 18.00 4.05
CA LEU A 304 -8.83 18.89 4.31
C LEU A 304 -7.77 18.68 3.24
N LEU A 305 -7.23 19.76 2.68
CA LEU A 305 -6.22 19.65 1.64
C LEU A 305 -4.95 18.95 2.15
N ASP A 306 -4.63 19.15 3.43
CA ASP A 306 -3.47 18.55 4.09
C ASP A 306 -3.66 17.07 4.45
N GLU A 307 -4.91 16.60 4.46
CA GLU A 307 -5.26 15.18 4.56
C GLU A 307 -5.04 14.44 3.25
N LEU A 308 -4.88 15.15 2.13
CA LEU A 308 -4.59 14.50 0.87
C LEU A 308 -3.39 13.55 1.03
N PRO A 309 -3.45 12.36 0.42
CA PRO A 309 -2.37 11.40 0.50
C PRO A 309 -1.03 12.06 0.23
N ALA A 310 0.03 11.67 0.94
CA ALA A 310 1.32 12.36 0.96
C ALA A 310 2.02 12.58 -0.39
N HIS A 311 1.46 11.99 -1.44
CA HIS A 311 1.91 12.05 -2.80
C HIS A 311 1.14 13.07 -3.66
N VAL A 312 0.15 13.78 -3.13
CA VAL A 312 -0.56 14.85 -3.84
C VAL A 312 0.04 16.19 -3.47
N GLU A 313 0.44 16.95 -4.48
CA GLU A 313 0.92 18.32 -4.34
C GLU A 313 0.09 19.22 -5.25
N LEU A 314 -0.09 20.47 -4.85
CA LEU A 314 -0.50 21.49 -5.81
C LEU A 314 0.72 21.91 -6.66
N ASP A 315 0.48 22.44 -7.85
CA ASP A 315 1.50 23.20 -8.58
C ASP A 315 1.29 24.71 -8.41
N ASP A 316 2.10 25.50 -9.09
CA ASP A 316 2.05 26.97 -9.00
C ASP A 316 0.80 27.56 -9.67
N THR A 317 0.09 26.74 -10.46
CA THR A 317 -1.18 27.11 -11.10
C THR A 317 -2.40 26.69 -10.29
N GLY A 318 -2.20 26.05 -9.13
CA GLY A 318 -3.27 25.54 -8.29
C GLY A 318 -3.87 24.21 -8.77
N ASN A 319 -3.23 23.54 -9.74
CA ASN A 319 -3.64 22.22 -10.19
C ASN A 319 -3.03 21.13 -9.31
N LEU A 320 -3.72 19.99 -9.21
CA LEU A 320 -3.26 18.83 -8.46
C LEU A 320 -2.26 18.03 -9.30
N LYS A 321 -1.07 17.79 -8.77
CA LYS A 321 -0.07 16.88 -9.34
C LYS A 321 0.29 15.79 -8.35
N HIS A 322 0.65 14.63 -8.88
CA HIS A 322 1.27 13.59 -8.08
C HIS A 322 2.77 13.93 -7.94
N ARG A 323 3.31 13.95 -6.71
CA ARG A 323 4.73 14.16 -6.40
C ARG A 323 5.65 13.29 -7.26
N TYR A 324 5.21 12.05 -7.47
CA TYR A 324 5.85 11.07 -8.36
C TYR A 324 4.94 10.76 -9.57
N PRO A 325 5.09 11.44 -10.72
CA PRO A 325 4.12 11.33 -11.82
C PRO A 325 3.97 9.91 -12.36
N PHE A 326 4.95 9.02 -12.17
CA PHE A 326 4.89 7.64 -12.66
C PHE A 326 4.21 6.64 -11.71
N MET A 327 3.95 6.98 -10.44
CA MET A 327 3.51 5.99 -9.44
C MET A 327 2.12 5.41 -9.73
N GLY A 328 1.20 6.20 -10.31
CA GLY A 328 -0.09 5.69 -10.77
C GLY A 328 0.06 4.51 -11.75
N PHE A 329 1.01 4.60 -12.68
CA PHE A 329 1.30 3.50 -13.61
C PHE A 329 1.97 2.31 -12.91
N VAL A 330 2.86 2.56 -11.95
CA VAL A 330 3.48 1.49 -11.16
C VAL A 330 2.43 0.69 -10.39
N TYR A 331 1.45 1.35 -9.78
CA TYR A 331 0.36 0.67 -9.10
C TYR A 331 -0.53 -0.12 -10.06
N LEU A 332 -0.70 0.34 -11.30
CA LEU A 332 -1.42 -0.38 -12.35
C LEU A 332 -0.69 -1.64 -12.84
N MET A 333 0.64 -1.69 -12.74
CA MET A 333 1.42 -2.86 -13.15
C MET A 333 1.11 -4.10 -12.31
N ILE A 334 0.69 -3.94 -11.05
CA ILE A 334 0.39 -5.06 -10.14
C ILE A 334 -0.86 -5.83 -10.60
N PRO A 335 -2.04 -5.20 -10.78
CA PRO A 335 -3.21 -5.91 -11.30
C PRO A 335 -2.97 -6.44 -12.71
N PHE A 336 -2.31 -5.66 -13.58
CA PHE A 336 -2.03 -6.09 -14.95
C PHE A 336 -1.10 -7.31 -14.98
N GLY A 337 0.03 -7.25 -14.25
CA GLY A 337 0.98 -8.36 -14.14
C GLY A 337 0.35 -9.60 -13.50
N THR A 338 -0.56 -9.40 -12.55
CA THR A 338 -1.35 -10.48 -11.97
C THR A 338 -2.23 -11.14 -13.05
N LEU A 339 -3.01 -10.37 -13.80
CA LEU A 339 -3.86 -10.89 -14.89
C LEU A 339 -3.07 -11.60 -15.99
N VAL A 340 -1.92 -11.05 -16.39
CA VAL A 340 -1.03 -11.67 -17.38
C VAL A 340 -0.48 -13.00 -16.86
N CYS A 341 -0.02 -13.04 -15.61
CA CYS A 341 0.46 -14.26 -14.96
C CYS A 341 -0.64 -15.32 -14.90
N MET A 342 -1.86 -14.92 -14.50
CA MET A 342 -3.03 -15.79 -14.47
C MET A 342 -3.31 -16.40 -15.84
N THR A 343 -3.40 -15.55 -16.87
CA THR A 343 -3.66 -15.96 -18.25
C THR A 343 -2.59 -16.92 -18.75
N TYR A 344 -1.31 -16.61 -18.48
CA TYR A 344 -0.19 -17.45 -18.86
C TYR A 344 -0.26 -18.84 -18.22
N ILE A 345 -0.56 -18.93 -16.92
CA ILE A 345 -0.66 -20.21 -16.22
C ILE A 345 -1.86 -21.02 -16.72
N THR A 346 -2.94 -20.39 -17.13
CA THR A 346 -4.13 -21.10 -17.66
C THR A 346 -3.91 -21.66 -19.06
N LEU A 347 -3.18 -20.96 -19.93
CA LEU A 347 -2.96 -21.37 -21.31
C LEU A 347 -1.88 -22.47 -21.47
N ARG A 348 -1.12 -22.77 -20.41
CA ARG A 348 0.04 -23.66 -20.41
C ARG A 348 -0.17 -24.90 -19.54
#